data_AF-A0A959IU95-F1
#
_entry.id   AF-A0A959IU95-F1
#
_cell.length_a   1.000
_cell.length_b   1.000
_cell.length_c   1.000
_cell.angle_alpha   90.00
_cell.angle_beta   90.00
_cell.angle_gamma   90.00
#
_symmetry.space_group_name_H-M   'P 1'
#
loop_
_entity.id
_entity.type
_entity.pdbx_description
1 polymer ?
#
loop_
_entity_poly.entity_id
_entity_poly.type
_entity_poly.pdbx_seq_one_letter_code
_entity_poly.pdbx_strand_id
1 'polypeptide(L)'
;MSAINDQLKVLIHDAKGVCDFKHQRFEEQFGPDNPELRNILQHYKDTFSAFRNPELWLFRIPFSGQKLLMLIDKVDLLPPDDLPGYKKATDNLLDYLDNELLNAALDRLRNATASDFNALAMDWVLKIISEVEVAEHTFEGLTEDASYVELRPKEIFLTKNYQTSLQNNDLQTTNEDLNLLARVHKGLFNADVIDDFLFFYSKYVNFMEIKMSAVV
;
A
#
# COMPACT_ATOMS: atom_id res chain seq x y z
N MET A 1 1.56 -7.22 -3.22
CA MET A 1 1.05 -6.62 -1.95
C MET A 1 0.24 -7.67 -1.19
N SER A 2 0.15 -7.65 0.15
CA SER A 2 -0.75 -8.61 0.82
C SER A 2 -2.18 -8.33 0.39
N ALA A 3 -2.92 -9.33 -0.12
CA ALA A 3 -4.33 -9.21 -0.49
C ALA A 3 -5.20 -8.58 0.62
N ILE A 4 -4.73 -8.68 1.87
CA ILE A 4 -5.33 -8.11 3.07
C ILE A 4 -5.17 -6.59 3.11
N ASN A 5 -4.00 -6.04 2.78
CA ASN A 5 -3.81 -4.59 2.70
C ASN A 5 -4.62 -3.98 1.55
N ASP A 6 -4.77 -4.70 0.43
CA ASP A 6 -5.59 -4.23 -0.69
C ASP A 6 -7.08 -4.22 -0.32
N GLN A 7 -7.58 -5.26 0.37
CA GLN A 7 -8.93 -5.24 0.94
C GLN A 7 -9.14 -4.09 1.93
N LEU A 8 -8.18 -3.83 2.81
CA LEU A 8 -8.25 -2.72 3.76
C LEU A 8 -8.33 -1.37 3.03
N LYS A 9 -7.53 -1.17 1.97
CA LYS A 9 -7.56 0.06 1.17
C LYS A 9 -8.91 0.31 0.53
N VAL A 10 -9.55 -0.73 0.00
CA VAL A 10 -10.92 -0.65 -0.54
C VAL A 10 -11.88 -0.20 0.56
N LEU A 11 -11.85 -0.83 1.73
CA LEU A 11 -12.75 -0.48 2.82
C LEU A 11 -12.50 0.93 3.40
N ILE A 12 -11.25 1.39 3.46
CA ILE A 12 -10.92 2.77 3.84
C ILE A 12 -11.44 3.76 2.79
N HIS A 13 -11.33 3.42 1.51
CA HIS A 13 -11.89 4.22 0.43
C HIS A 13 -13.43 4.32 0.54
N ASP A 14 -14.10 3.20 0.81
CA ASP A 14 -15.56 3.16 0.99
C ASP A 14 -15.99 3.96 2.23
N ALA A 15 -15.29 3.79 3.35
CA ALA A 15 -15.51 4.57 4.57
C ALA A 15 -15.40 6.08 4.29
N LYS A 16 -14.38 6.49 3.54
CA LYS A 16 -14.19 7.89 3.13
C LYS A 16 -15.37 8.38 2.30
N GLY A 17 -15.79 7.61 1.29
CA GLY A 17 -16.90 7.96 0.40
C GLY A 17 -18.22 8.13 1.16
N VAL A 18 -18.53 7.21 2.08
CA VAL A 18 -19.73 7.30 2.94
C VAL A 18 -19.66 8.51 3.85
N CYS A 19 -18.52 8.75 4.51
CA CYS A 19 -18.33 9.92 5.36
C CYS A 19 -18.50 11.23 4.58
N ASP A 20 -17.90 11.35 3.38
CA ASP A 20 -18.04 12.52 2.50
C ASP A 20 -19.51 12.78 2.15
N PHE A 21 -20.19 11.75 1.66
CA PHE A 21 -21.60 11.83 1.27
C PHE A 21 -22.49 12.23 2.45
N LYS A 22 -22.31 11.59 3.61
CA LYS A 22 -23.09 11.91 4.81
C LYS A 22 -22.79 13.30 5.32
N HIS A 23 -21.52 13.69 5.37
CA HIS A 23 -21.14 15.01 5.83
C HIS A 23 -21.86 16.11 5.04
N GLN A 24 -21.86 15.99 3.71
CA GLN A 24 -22.56 16.93 2.82
C GLN A 24 -24.06 17.00 3.14
N ARG A 25 -24.72 15.86 3.40
CA ARG A 25 -26.16 15.84 3.77
C ARG A 25 -26.45 16.54 5.08
N PHE A 26 -25.58 16.38 6.08
CA PHE A 26 -25.71 17.08 7.35
C PHE A 26 -25.39 18.57 7.20
N GLU A 27 -24.42 18.95 6.37
CA GLU A 27 -24.15 20.36 6.04
C GLU A 27 -25.34 21.04 5.34
N GLU A 28 -26.01 20.34 4.42
CA GLU A 28 -27.25 20.81 3.76
C GLU A 28 -28.38 21.08 4.78
N GLN A 29 -28.46 20.28 5.84
CA GLN A 29 -29.51 20.36 6.86
C GLN A 29 -29.21 21.37 7.98
N PHE A 30 -27.97 21.42 8.47
CA PHE A 30 -27.58 22.19 9.66
C PHE A 30 -26.70 23.41 9.35
N GLY A 31 -26.29 23.58 8.09
CA GLY A 31 -25.44 24.67 7.62
C GLY A 31 -23.93 24.37 7.77
N PRO A 32 -23.09 24.93 6.89
CA PRO A 32 -21.64 24.66 6.85
C PRO A 32 -20.87 25.26 8.05
N ASP A 33 -21.46 26.23 8.75
CA ASP A 33 -20.86 26.88 9.92
C ASP A 33 -21.17 26.16 11.24
N ASN A 34 -21.88 25.02 11.20
CA ASN A 34 -22.17 24.25 12.40
C ASN A 34 -20.85 23.76 13.05
N PRO A 35 -20.58 24.11 14.32
CA PRO A 35 -19.30 23.80 14.96
C PRO A 35 -19.06 22.31 15.15
N GLU A 36 -20.10 21.50 15.35
CA GLU A 36 -19.97 20.05 15.48
C GLU A 36 -19.57 19.42 14.15
N LEU A 37 -20.20 19.85 13.05
CA LEU A 37 -19.82 19.40 11.70
C LEU A 37 -18.38 19.80 11.36
N ARG A 38 -17.97 21.03 11.66
CA ARG A 38 -16.58 21.45 11.41
C ARG A 38 -15.55 20.63 12.19
N ASN A 39 -15.87 20.25 13.43
CA ASN A 39 -15.00 19.38 14.23
C ASN A 39 -14.93 17.96 13.65
N ILE A 40 -16.07 17.38 13.26
CA ILE A 40 -16.11 16.06 12.60
C ILE A 40 -15.31 16.09 11.29
N LEU A 41 -15.47 17.16 10.49
CA LEU A 41 -14.76 17.33 9.23
C LEU A 41 -13.24 17.41 9.42
N GLN A 42 -12.79 18.07 10.49
CA GLN A 42 -11.37 18.17 10.81
C GLN A 42 -10.81 16.79 11.17
N HIS A 43 -11.46 16.07 12.09
CA HIS A 43 -11.04 14.72 12.48
C HIS A 43 -11.01 13.77 11.27
N TYR A 44 -12.07 13.79 10.47
CA TYR A 44 -12.15 13.08 9.19
C TYR A 44 -10.92 13.37 8.29
N LYS A 45 -10.59 14.65 8.06
CA LYS A 45 -9.47 15.04 7.19
C LYS A 45 -8.15 14.52 7.72
N ASP A 46 -7.94 14.62 9.03
CA ASP A 46 -6.70 14.19 9.69
C ASP A 46 -6.52 12.68 9.56
N THR A 47 -7.53 11.89 9.94
CA THR A 47 -7.52 10.41 9.85
C THR A 47 -7.26 9.92 8.42
N PHE A 48 -8.04 10.36 7.43
CA PHE A 48 -7.89 9.87 6.06
C PHE A 48 -6.63 10.39 5.35
N SER A 49 -6.10 11.55 5.76
CA SER A 49 -4.82 12.03 5.23
C SER A 49 -3.65 11.15 5.68
N ALA A 50 -3.70 10.61 6.91
CA ALA A 50 -2.65 9.76 7.44
C ALA A 50 -2.48 8.46 6.63
N PHE A 51 -3.59 7.86 6.17
CA PHE A 51 -3.57 6.67 5.30
C PHE A 51 -2.96 6.90 3.91
N ARG A 52 -2.67 8.16 3.52
CA ARG A 52 -1.93 8.46 2.29
C ARG A 52 -0.44 8.19 2.42
N ASN A 53 0.09 7.99 3.62
CA ASN A 53 1.49 7.64 3.79
C ASN A 53 1.76 6.25 3.16
N PRO A 54 2.61 6.17 2.11
CA PRO A 54 2.90 4.90 1.44
C PRO A 54 3.56 3.86 2.38
N GLU A 55 4.28 4.31 3.41
CA GLU A 55 5.04 3.45 4.32
C GLU A 55 4.16 2.59 5.22
N LEU A 56 2.96 3.05 5.55
CA LEU A 56 1.98 2.29 6.35
C LEU A 56 1.63 0.95 5.70
N TRP A 57 1.74 0.88 4.38
CA TRP A 57 1.34 -0.28 3.60
C TRP A 57 2.44 -1.30 3.39
N LEU A 58 3.66 -1.02 3.87
CA LEU A 58 4.79 -1.94 3.79
C LEU A 58 4.55 -3.20 4.64
N PHE A 59 3.92 -3.04 5.80
CA PHE A 59 3.56 -4.13 6.68
C PHE A 59 2.09 -4.50 6.52
N ARG A 60 1.77 -5.78 6.75
CA ARG A 60 0.38 -6.20 6.85
C ARG A 60 -0.28 -5.53 8.06
N ILE A 61 -1.38 -4.84 7.82
CA ILE A 61 -2.20 -4.26 8.89
C ILE A 61 -3.30 -5.29 9.21
N PRO A 62 -3.27 -5.93 10.40
CA PRO A 62 -4.36 -6.82 10.80
C PRO A 62 -5.63 -5.99 11.05
N PHE A 63 -6.74 -6.40 10.46
CA PHE A 63 -8.02 -5.74 10.66
C PHE A 63 -9.17 -6.75 10.57
N SER A 64 -10.32 -6.38 11.13
CA SER A 64 -11.58 -7.09 10.93
C SER A 64 -12.42 -6.38 9.88
N GLY A 65 -12.55 -6.99 8.70
CA GLY A 65 -13.39 -6.44 7.63
C GLY A 65 -14.87 -6.33 8.02
N GLN A 66 -15.39 -7.31 8.76
CA GLN A 66 -16.77 -7.28 9.27
C GLN A 66 -16.99 -6.13 10.26
N LYS A 67 -16.03 -5.89 11.18
CA LYS A 67 -16.13 -4.77 12.13
C LYS A 67 -16.11 -3.43 11.43
N LEU A 68 -15.21 -3.27 10.45
CA LEU A 68 -15.10 -2.03 9.67
C LEU A 68 -16.37 -1.77 8.85
N LEU A 69 -16.88 -2.78 8.12
CA LEU A 69 -18.14 -2.67 7.39
C LEU A 69 -19.31 -2.28 8.30
N MET A 70 -19.45 -2.93 9.47
CA MET A 70 -20.48 -2.57 10.44
C MET A 70 -20.39 -1.11 10.90
N LEU A 71 -19.17 -0.57 11.07
CA LEU A 71 -18.99 0.83 11.45
C LEU A 71 -19.33 1.79 10.30
N ILE A 72 -18.99 1.44 9.06
CA ILE A 72 -19.38 2.18 7.86
C ILE A 72 -20.91 2.21 7.74
N ASP A 73 -21.58 1.07 7.86
CA ASP A 73 -23.04 0.96 7.79
C ASP A 73 -23.73 1.81 8.86
N LYS A 74 -23.16 1.89 10.07
CA LYS A 74 -23.70 2.74 11.14
C LYS A 74 -23.67 4.22 10.78
N VAL A 75 -22.70 4.68 9.99
CA VAL A 75 -22.66 6.04 9.48
C VAL A 75 -23.65 6.19 8.31
N ASP A 76 -23.67 5.21 7.40
CA ASP A 76 -24.51 5.27 6.21
C ASP A 76 -26.02 5.19 6.49
N LEU A 77 -26.42 4.48 7.55
CA LEU A 77 -27.85 4.31 7.87
C LEU A 77 -28.44 5.47 8.68
N LEU A 78 -27.63 6.47 9.06
CA LEU A 78 -28.12 7.56 9.89
C LEU A 78 -28.95 8.57 9.09
N PRO A 79 -30.11 8.98 9.64
CA PRO A 79 -30.97 9.96 9.00
C PRO A 79 -30.35 11.36 9.14
N PRO A 80 -30.53 12.25 8.14
CA PRO A 80 -29.83 13.53 8.05
C PRO A 80 -30.23 14.56 9.12
N ASP A 81 -31.22 14.25 9.96
CA ASP A 81 -31.68 15.07 11.08
C ASP A 81 -31.12 14.63 12.45
N ASP A 82 -30.44 13.48 12.54
CA ASP A 82 -29.83 12.96 13.77
C ASP A 82 -28.35 13.34 13.90
N LEU A 83 -28.07 14.63 14.12
CA LEU A 83 -26.71 15.13 14.29
C LEU A 83 -25.96 14.46 15.45
N PRO A 84 -26.56 14.24 16.64
CA PRO A 84 -25.90 13.52 17.73
C PRO A 84 -25.55 12.07 17.38
N GLY A 85 -26.44 11.37 16.67
CA GLY A 85 -26.19 10.02 16.17
C GLY A 85 -25.07 9.99 15.14
N TYR A 86 -25.06 10.92 14.19
CA TYR A 86 -24.00 11.08 13.18
C TYR A 86 -22.65 11.31 13.82
N LYS A 87 -22.55 12.29 14.73
CA LYS A 87 -21.34 12.55 15.49
C LYS A 87 -20.83 11.27 16.15
N LYS A 88 -21.69 10.59 16.91
CA LYS A 88 -21.29 9.37 17.63
C LYS A 88 -20.84 8.25 16.69
N ALA A 89 -21.55 8.00 15.60
CA ALA A 89 -21.19 6.92 14.67
C ALA A 89 -19.90 7.23 13.91
N THR A 90 -19.74 8.47 13.44
CA THR A 90 -18.52 8.90 12.76
C THR A 90 -17.32 8.90 13.70
N ASP A 91 -17.46 9.42 14.93
CA ASP A 91 -16.38 9.36 15.94
C ASP A 91 -15.95 7.92 16.19
N ASN A 92 -16.89 6.98 16.36
CA ASN A 92 -16.54 5.56 16.56
C ASN A 92 -15.81 4.93 15.37
N LEU A 93 -16.17 5.31 14.14
CA LEU A 93 -15.49 4.84 12.94
C LEU A 93 -14.07 5.43 12.87
N LEU A 94 -13.93 6.74 13.05
CA LEU A 94 -12.64 7.43 13.01
C LEU A 94 -11.72 6.95 14.14
N ASP A 95 -12.24 6.76 15.35
CA ASP A 95 -11.49 6.22 16.48
C ASP A 95 -11.00 4.79 16.22
N TYR A 96 -11.79 3.95 15.55
CA TYR A 96 -11.35 2.62 15.14
C TYR A 96 -10.22 2.71 14.09
N LEU A 97 -10.37 3.58 13.10
CA LEU A 97 -9.36 3.80 12.07
C LEU A 97 -8.05 4.33 12.66
N ASP A 98 -8.12 5.32 13.56
CA ASP A 98 -6.94 5.93 14.19
C ASP A 98 -6.31 5.00 15.21
N ASN A 99 -7.08 4.54 16.19
CA ASN A 99 -6.52 3.88 17.37
C ASN A 99 -6.22 2.40 17.14
N GLU A 100 -7.03 1.71 16.35
CA GLU A 100 -6.83 0.26 16.13
C GLU A 100 -6.03 -0.03 14.86
N LEU A 101 -6.19 0.76 13.79
CA LEU A 101 -5.52 0.47 12.51
C LEU A 101 -4.27 1.33 12.28
N LEU A 102 -4.41 2.65 12.33
CA LEU A 102 -3.32 3.57 12.04
C LEU A 102 -2.22 3.48 13.09
N ASN A 103 -2.56 3.54 14.38
CA ASN A 103 -1.58 3.42 15.46
C ASN A 103 -0.89 2.05 15.44
N ALA A 104 -1.61 0.95 15.17
CA ALA A 104 -1.00 -0.36 15.05
C ALA A 104 0.00 -0.42 13.88
N ALA A 105 -0.33 0.19 12.73
CA ALA A 105 0.54 0.27 11.57
C ALA A 105 1.78 1.14 11.84
N LEU A 106 1.59 2.31 12.46
CA LEU A 106 2.66 3.23 12.84
C LEU A 106 3.58 2.63 13.89
N ASP A 107 3.04 1.93 14.90
CA ASP A 107 3.83 1.26 15.92
C ASP A 107 4.62 0.11 15.32
N ARG A 108 4.04 -0.65 14.38
CA ARG A 108 4.79 -1.68 13.65
C ARG A 108 5.93 -1.07 12.83
N LEU A 109 5.68 0.04 12.14
CA LEU A 109 6.69 0.75 11.36
C LEU A 109 7.82 1.31 12.24
N ARG A 110 7.49 1.95 13.37
CA ARG A 110 8.45 2.51 14.32
C ARG A 110 9.33 1.45 14.97
N ASN A 111 8.78 0.27 15.23
CA ASN A 111 9.49 -0.83 15.86
C ASN A 111 10.04 -1.86 14.85
N ALA A 112 9.93 -1.59 13.55
CA ALA A 112 10.46 -2.49 12.53
C ALA A 112 11.99 -2.48 12.56
N THR A 113 12.57 -3.67 12.59
CA THR A 113 14.02 -3.87 12.57
C THR A 113 14.55 -3.92 11.16
N ALA A 114 15.87 -3.81 10.98
CA ALA A 114 16.53 -4.02 9.70
C ALA A 114 16.11 -5.34 9.06
N SER A 115 16.06 -6.41 9.86
CA SER A 115 15.61 -7.73 9.43
C SER A 115 14.17 -7.76 8.90
N ASP A 116 13.26 -6.93 9.44
CA ASP A 116 11.86 -6.88 8.99
C ASP A 116 11.76 -6.27 7.59
N PHE A 117 12.44 -5.14 7.35
CA PHE A 117 12.46 -4.49 6.04
C PHE A 117 13.18 -5.34 4.98
N ASN A 118 14.26 -5.99 5.41
CA ASN A 118 15.02 -6.97 4.65
C ASN A 118 14.16 -8.16 4.17
N ALA A 119 13.35 -8.72 5.07
CA ALA A 119 12.42 -9.79 4.72
C ALA A 119 11.34 -9.31 3.74
N LEU A 120 10.81 -8.09 3.91
CA LEU A 120 9.85 -7.50 2.98
C LEU A 120 10.45 -7.28 1.58
N ALA A 121 11.68 -6.79 1.50
CA ALA A 121 12.34 -6.54 0.22
C ALA A 121 12.55 -7.85 -0.53
N MET A 122 12.97 -8.91 0.17
CA MET A 122 13.07 -10.25 -0.40
C MET A 122 11.70 -10.79 -0.87
N ASP A 123 10.62 -10.60 -0.10
CA ASP A 123 9.27 -11.02 -0.51
C ASP A 123 8.80 -10.29 -1.78
N TRP A 124 9.11 -9.00 -1.93
CA TRP A 124 8.82 -8.26 -3.15
C TRP A 124 9.66 -8.73 -4.35
N VAL A 125 10.95 -8.99 -4.14
CA VAL A 125 11.84 -9.54 -5.19
C VAL A 125 11.33 -10.90 -5.67
N LEU A 126 11.00 -11.81 -4.75
CA LEU A 126 10.47 -13.13 -5.09
C LEU A 126 9.15 -13.05 -5.85
N LYS A 127 8.27 -12.10 -5.49
CA LYS A 127 7.04 -11.86 -6.25
C LYS A 127 7.34 -11.38 -7.66
N ILE A 128 8.21 -10.38 -7.83
CA ILE A 128 8.58 -9.88 -9.15
C ILE A 128 9.14 -11.00 -10.03
N ILE A 129 10.05 -11.83 -9.51
CA ILE A 129 10.60 -12.98 -10.24
C ILE A 129 9.48 -13.90 -10.71
N SER A 130 8.57 -14.30 -9.80
CA SER A 130 7.46 -15.18 -10.15
C SER A 130 6.52 -14.56 -11.18
N GLU A 131 6.27 -13.25 -11.13
CA GLU A 131 5.42 -12.56 -12.09
C GLU A 131 6.10 -12.42 -13.47
N VAL A 132 7.42 -12.20 -13.50
CA VAL A 132 8.23 -12.22 -14.73
C VAL A 132 8.19 -13.61 -15.38
N GLU A 133 8.34 -14.69 -14.61
CA GLU A 133 8.21 -16.07 -15.12
C GLU A 133 6.82 -16.32 -15.75
N VAL A 134 5.75 -15.83 -15.11
CA VAL A 134 4.39 -15.92 -15.67
C VAL A 134 4.26 -15.11 -16.96
N ALA A 135 4.86 -13.91 -17.00
CA ALA A 135 4.86 -13.07 -18.19
C ALA A 135 5.65 -13.70 -19.35
N GLU A 136 6.81 -14.33 -19.08
CA GLU A 136 7.57 -15.13 -20.06
C GLU A 136 6.71 -16.20 -20.72
N HIS A 137 5.84 -16.85 -19.94
CA HIS A 137 4.92 -17.86 -20.47
C HIS A 137 3.73 -17.29 -21.23
N THR A 138 3.38 -16.03 -20.99
CA THR A 138 2.18 -15.38 -21.56
C THR A 138 2.51 -14.64 -22.86
N PHE A 139 3.72 -14.09 -23.00
CA PHE A 139 4.14 -13.34 -24.18
C PHE A 139 4.99 -14.22 -25.13
N GLU A 140 4.38 -14.71 -26.21
CA GLU A 140 5.08 -15.45 -27.26
C GLU A 140 6.21 -14.59 -27.90
N GLY A 141 7.41 -15.15 -28.01
CA GLY A 141 8.57 -14.50 -28.65
C GLY A 141 9.41 -13.59 -27.75
N LEU A 142 8.98 -13.30 -26.51
CA LEU A 142 9.74 -12.47 -25.58
C LEU A 142 11.14 -13.04 -25.27
N THR A 143 11.24 -14.37 -25.11
CA THR A 143 12.52 -15.06 -24.86
C THR A 143 13.49 -15.02 -26.05
N GLU A 144 13.00 -14.61 -27.23
CA GLU A 144 13.79 -14.46 -28.46
C GLU A 144 14.18 -12.99 -28.73
N ASP A 145 13.61 -12.03 -27.99
CA ASP A 145 13.98 -10.62 -28.08
C ASP A 145 15.42 -10.40 -27.58
N ALA A 146 16.27 -9.81 -28.42
CA ALA A 146 17.69 -9.62 -28.12
C ALA A 146 17.93 -8.80 -26.85
N SER A 147 17.08 -7.81 -26.57
CA SER A 147 17.16 -6.97 -25.38
C SER A 147 16.82 -7.77 -24.12
N TYR A 148 15.88 -8.71 -24.22
CA TYR A 148 15.53 -9.62 -23.14
C TYR A 148 16.65 -10.61 -22.82
N VAL A 149 17.23 -11.21 -23.87
CA VAL A 149 18.34 -12.18 -23.76
C VAL A 149 19.58 -11.57 -23.11
N GLU A 150 19.86 -10.28 -23.33
CA GLU A 150 20.96 -9.57 -22.68
C GLU A 150 20.72 -9.28 -21.19
N LEU A 151 19.46 -9.06 -20.78
CA LEU A 151 19.10 -8.71 -19.41
C LEU A 151 18.95 -9.95 -18.50
N ARG A 152 18.50 -11.09 -19.03
CA ARG A 152 18.21 -12.32 -18.27
C ARG A 152 19.39 -12.93 -17.49
N PRO A 153 20.62 -13.03 -18.03
CA PRO A 153 21.75 -13.59 -17.31
C PRO A 153 22.15 -12.77 -16.07
N LYS A 154 21.80 -11.47 -16.04
CA LYS A 154 22.09 -10.58 -14.92
C LYS A 154 21.20 -10.88 -13.72
N GLU A 155 19.98 -11.36 -13.94
CA GLU A 155 19.00 -11.68 -12.88
C GLU A 155 19.41 -12.89 -12.01
N ILE A 156 19.87 -13.97 -12.63
CA ILE A 156 20.16 -15.26 -11.97
C ILE A 156 21.34 -15.17 -10.98
N PHE A 157 22.22 -14.17 -11.13
CA PHE A 157 23.37 -13.96 -10.25
C PHE A 157 23.03 -13.28 -8.92
N LEU A 158 21.85 -12.66 -8.78
CA LEU A 158 21.59 -11.65 -7.75
C LEU A 158 20.85 -12.20 -6.51
N THR A 159 19.99 -13.21 -6.66
CA THR A 159 19.22 -13.83 -5.56
C THR A 159 20.09 -14.47 -4.48
N LYS A 160 21.27 -14.99 -4.86
CA LYS A 160 22.20 -15.68 -3.95
C LYS A 160 23.13 -14.73 -3.18
N ASN A 161 23.37 -13.52 -3.68
CA ASN A 161 24.25 -12.52 -3.07
C ASN A 161 23.50 -11.58 -2.09
N TYR A 162 22.21 -11.33 -2.34
CA TYR A 162 21.37 -10.52 -1.43
C TYR A 162 21.18 -11.20 -0.05
N GLN A 163 21.20 -12.54 0.01
CA GLN A 163 21.18 -13.31 1.26
C GLN A 163 22.32 -12.98 2.23
N THR A 164 23.47 -12.53 1.72
CA THR A 164 24.65 -12.17 2.53
C THR A 164 24.59 -10.72 3.02
N SER A 165 24.07 -9.79 2.21
CA SER A 165 23.92 -8.38 2.61
C SER A 165 22.80 -8.14 3.62
N LEU A 166 21.77 -9.00 3.62
CA LEU A 166 20.71 -9.04 4.63
C LEU A 166 21.25 -9.28 6.07
N GLN A 167 22.46 -9.83 6.22
CA GLN A 167 23.10 -10.06 7.52
C GLN A 167 23.66 -8.78 8.17
N ASN A 168 23.79 -7.67 7.42
CA ASN A 168 24.54 -6.47 7.84
C ASN A 168 23.69 -5.25 8.30
N ASN A 169 22.35 -5.39 8.37
CA ASN A 169 21.43 -4.47 9.06
C ASN A 169 21.38 -2.96 8.63
N ASP A 170 21.48 -2.62 7.34
CA ASP A 170 21.22 -1.23 6.88
C ASP A 170 19.74 -1.00 6.52
N LEU A 171 19.16 0.13 6.96
CA LEU A 171 17.71 0.36 7.07
C LEU A 171 17.17 1.48 6.19
N GLN A 172 17.98 2.50 5.88
CA GLN A 172 17.47 3.75 5.28
C GLN A 172 17.28 3.61 3.76
N THR A 173 18.16 2.86 3.12
CA THR A 173 18.10 2.50 1.70
C THR A 173 16.89 1.62 1.39
N THR A 174 16.48 0.79 2.35
CA THR A 174 15.46 -0.25 2.20
C THR A 174 14.04 0.29 2.01
N ASN A 175 13.72 1.49 2.51
CA ASN A 175 12.38 2.07 2.36
C ASN A 175 12.11 2.63 0.94
N GLU A 176 13.08 3.36 0.37
CA GLU A 176 13.01 3.82 -1.02
C GLU A 176 12.96 2.63 -1.99
N ASP A 177 13.71 1.58 -1.64
CA ASP A 177 13.79 0.32 -2.37
C ASP A 177 12.49 -0.45 -2.38
N LEU A 178 11.85 -0.57 -1.21
CA LEU A 178 10.53 -1.19 -1.09
C LEU A 178 9.47 -0.44 -1.90
N ASN A 179 9.50 0.90 -1.89
CA ASN A 179 8.60 1.71 -2.69
C ASN A 179 8.86 1.58 -4.21
N LEU A 180 10.11 1.39 -4.61
CA LEU A 180 10.47 1.13 -6.00
C LEU A 180 10.06 -0.28 -6.45
N LEU A 181 10.37 -1.31 -5.66
CA LEU A 181 9.96 -2.70 -5.89
C LEU A 181 8.44 -2.84 -6.00
N ALA A 182 7.69 -2.22 -5.08
CA ALA A 182 6.24 -2.22 -5.12
C ALA A 182 5.67 -1.54 -6.39
N ARG A 183 6.35 -0.52 -6.93
CA ARG A 183 5.96 0.13 -8.19
C ARG A 183 6.26 -0.74 -9.41
N VAL A 184 7.43 -1.37 -9.45
CA VAL A 184 7.82 -2.30 -10.51
C VAL A 184 6.82 -3.46 -10.60
N HIS A 185 6.54 -4.12 -9.47
CA HIS A 185 5.56 -5.22 -9.42
C HIS A 185 4.18 -4.79 -9.94
N LYS A 186 3.67 -3.60 -9.58
CA LYS A 186 2.37 -3.12 -10.07
C LYS A 186 2.32 -2.90 -11.59
N GLY A 187 3.46 -2.65 -12.22
CA GLY A 187 3.55 -2.34 -13.65
C GLY A 187 3.57 -3.57 -14.55
N LEU A 188 4.04 -4.72 -14.05
CA LEU A 188 4.36 -5.89 -14.90
C LEU A 188 3.14 -6.49 -15.64
N PHE A 189 1.98 -6.60 -14.99
CA PHE A 189 0.77 -7.19 -15.59
C PHE A 189 -0.24 -6.19 -16.15
N ASN A 190 -0.01 -4.90 -15.92
CA ASN A 190 -0.80 -3.83 -16.55
C ASN A 190 -0.08 -3.28 -17.81
N ALA A 191 0.96 -3.96 -18.27
CA ALA A 191 1.75 -3.57 -19.43
C ALA A 191 1.05 -4.06 -20.71
N ASP A 192 0.51 -3.13 -21.49
CA ASP A 192 -0.25 -3.44 -22.70
C ASP A 192 0.64 -3.85 -23.90
N VAL A 193 1.98 -3.89 -23.76
CA VAL A 193 2.95 -4.19 -24.84
C VAL A 193 4.27 -4.78 -24.29
N ILE A 194 5.01 -5.55 -25.11
CA ILE A 194 6.36 -6.10 -24.82
C ILE A 194 7.38 -5.00 -24.43
N ASP A 195 7.36 -3.83 -25.07
CA ASP A 195 8.35 -2.76 -24.82
C ASP A 195 8.26 -2.20 -23.38
N ASP A 196 7.04 -2.00 -22.88
CA ASP A 196 6.83 -1.53 -21.50
C ASP A 196 7.23 -2.60 -20.49
N PHE A 197 6.97 -3.87 -20.81
CA PHE A 197 7.45 -5.01 -20.02
C PHE A 197 8.97 -5.03 -19.92
N LEU A 198 9.68 -4.88 -21.05
CA LEU A 198 11.15 -4.82 -21.10
C LEU A 198 11.71 -3.60 -20.35
N PHE A 199 11.02 -2.46 -20.40
CA PHE A 199 11.37 -1.28 -19.61
C PHE A 199 11.27 -1.55 -18.10
N PHE A 200 10.17 -2.15 -17.63
CA PHE A 200 10.02 -2.49 -16.21
C PHE A 200 11.03 -3.57 -15.76
N TYR A 201 11.26 -4.58 -16.60
CA TYR A 201 12.26 -5.61 -16.35
C TYR A 201 13.69 -5.03 -16.24
N SER A 202 14.05 -4.10 -17.14
CA SER A 202 15.33 -3.37 -17.07
C SER A 202 15.43 -2.52 -15.80
N LYS A 203 14.33 -1.88 -15.34
CA LYS A 203 14.31 -1.13 -14.07
C LYS A 203 14.53 -2.06 -12.87
N TYR A 204 13.97 -3.26 -12.89
CA TYR A 204 14.20 -4.30 -11.89
C TYR A 204 15.67 -4.76 -11.86
N VAL A 205 16.25 -5.10 -13.01
CA VAL A 205 17.67 -5.54 -13.10
C VAL A 205 18.61 -4.43 -12.64
N ASN A 206 18.42 -3.19 -13.11
CA ASN A 206 19.21 -2.03 -12.69
C ASN A 206 19.05 -1.73 -11.20
N PHE A 207 17.84 -1.89 -10.65
CA PHE A 207 17.60 -1.75 -9.22
C PHE A 207 18.45 -2.73 -8.41
N MET A 208 18.42 -4.01 -8.79
CA MET A 208 19.22 -5.04 -8.14
C MET A 208 20.73 -4.75 -8.29
N GLU A 209 21.20 -4.32 -9.45
CA GLU A 209 22.61 -3.94 -9.68
C GLU A 209 23.04 -2.74 -8.82
N ILE A 210 22.27 -1.65 -8.77
CA ILE A 210 22.61 -0.39 -8.06
C ILE A 210 22.63 -0.59 -6.55
N LYS A 211 21.65 -1.30 -5.99
CA LYS A 211 21.55 -1.50 -4.54
C LYS A 211 22.51 -2.56 -4.03
N MET A 212 22.96 -3.48 -4.89
CA MET A 212 24.00 -4.44 -4.57
C MET A 212 25.43 -3.90 -4.77
N SER A 213 25.62 -2.86 -5.59
CA SER A 213 26.92 -2.21 -5.81
C SER A 213 27.22 -1.05 -4.86
N ALA A 214 26.21 -0.53 -4.13
CA ALA A 214 26.38 0.45 -3.06
C ALA A 214 26.92 -0.13 -1.73
N VAL A 215 27.29 -1.42 -1.73
CA VAL A 215 27.84 -2.16 -0.57
C VAL A 215 29.33 -2.48 -0.79
N VAL A 216 30.09 -1.50 -1.30
CA VAL A 216 31.57 -1.51 -1.32
C VAL A 216 32.08 -0.39 -0.44
#